data_AF-A0A4W2EGA6-F1
#
_entry.id   AF-A0A4W2EGA6-F1
#
_cell.length_a   1.000
_cell.length_b   1.000
_cell.length_c   1.000
_cell.angle_alpha   90.00
_cell.angle_beta   90.00
_cell.angle_gamma   90.00
#
_symmetry.space_group_name_H-M   'P 1'
#
loop_
_entity.id
_entity.type
_entity.pdbx_description
1 polymer ?
#
loop_
_entity_poly.entity_id
_entity_poly.type
_entity_poly.pdbx_seq_one_letter_code
_entity_poly.pdbx_strand_id
1 'polypeptide(L)'
;MTNEEPLPKKVRLSETDFKVMARDELILRWKQYEAYVQALEGKYTDLNSNDVTGLRESEEKLKQQQQESARRENILVMRLATKEQEMQECTTQIQYLKQVQQPSVAQLRSAMVDPAINLLFLKMKSELEQTKDKLEQAQNELSAWKFTPDSQTGKKFPFSWLNCIHTHIFFIHLSVDGHLGCFHLLVIVSNVVVNRGVQVSF
;
A
#
# COMPACT_ATOMS: atom_id res chain seq x y z
N MET A 1 -48.38 43.45 -0.36
CA MET A 1 -49.67 44.06 0.03
C MET A 1 -49.97 45.14 -1.01
N THR A 2 -50.60 44.77 -2.11
CA THR A 2 -51.00 45.74 -3.14
C THR A 2 -52.34 46.33 -2.70
N ASN A 3 -52.33 47.59 -2.29
CA ASN A 3 -53.53 48.41 -2.18
C ASN A 3 -54.05 48.63 -3.61
N GLU A 4 -54.76 47.66 -4.16
CA GLU A 4 -55.52 47.86 -5.40
C GLU A 4 -56.69 48.78 -5.05
N GLU A 5 -56.61 50.03 -5.52
CA GLU A 5 -57.73 50.97 -5.49
C GLU A 5 -58.93 50.34 -6.22
N PRO A 6 -60.17 50.43 -5.68
CA PRO A 6 -61.31 49.73 -6.26
C PRO A 6 -61.55 50.22 -7.69
N LEU A 7 -61.47 49.30 -8.66
CA LEU A 7 -61.70 49.62 -10.07
C LEU A 7 -63.06 50.33 -10.25
N PRO A 8 -63.11 51.41 -11.05
CA PRO A 8 -64.37 52.08 -11.37
C PRO A 8 -65.40 51.08 -11.87
N LYS A 9 -66.67 51.20 -11.44
CA LYS A 9 -67.71 50.27 -11.86
C LYS A 9 -68.12 50.55 -13.31
N LYS A 10 -68.22 49.51 -14.14
CA LYS A 10 -68.72 49.62 -15.52
C LYS A 10 -70.14 50.17 -15.53
N VAL A 11 -70.30 51.38 -16.07
CA VAL A 11 -71.62 51.97 -16.31
C VAL A 11 -72.33 51.21 -17.43
N ARG A 12 -73.59 50.80 -17.21
CA ARG A 12 -74.49 50.28 -18.24
C ARG A 12 -75.65 51.26 -18.42
N LEU A 13 -75.89 51.66 -19.66
CA LEU A 13 -77.04 52.49 -20.04
C LEU A 13 -77.86 51.72 -21.07
N SER A 14 -79.18 51.75 -20.90
CA SER A 14 -80.16 51.20 -21.84
C SER A 14 -80.69 52.30 -22.76
N GLU A 15 -81.28 51.92 -23.88
CA GLU A 15 -81.79 52.88 -24.88
C GLU A 15 -82.88 53.82 -24.34
N THR A 16 -83.63 53.37 -23.34
CA THR A 16 -84.64 54.18 -22.63
C THR A 16 -84.02 55.25 -21.74
N ASP A 17 -82.83 55.00 -21.18
CA ASP A 17 -82.15 55.95 -20.29
C ASP A 17 -81.71 57.19 -21.07
N PHE A 18 -81.29 57.04 -22.32
CA PHE A 18 -80.89 58.16 -23.19
C PHE A 18 -82.05 59.12 -23.52
N LYS A 19 -83.30 58.65 -23.43
CA LYS A 19 -84.49 59.48 -23.71
C LYS A 19 -85.01 60.21 -22.47
N VAL A 20 -84.65 59.74 -21.27
CA VAL A 20 -85.21 60.22 -19.99
C VAL A 20 -84.19 61.03 -19.18
N MET A 21 -82.89 60.79 -19.37
CA MET A 21 -81.83 61.43 -18.59
C MET A 21 -81.51 62.85 -19.04
N ALA A 22 -81.18 63.71 -18.08
CA ALA A 22 -80.68 65.05 -18.35
C ALA A 22 -79.25 65.01 -18.92
N ARG A 23 -78.90 66.04 -19.71
CA ARG A 23 -77.59 66.16 -20.37
C ARG A 23 -76.42 66.04 -19.40
N ASP A 24 -76.53 66.64 -18.21
CA ASP A 24 -75.46 66.65 -17.22
C ASP A 24 -75.23 65.27 -16.58
N GLU A 25 -76.30 64.50 -16.40
CA GLU A 25 -76.20 63.11 -15.91
C GLU A 25 -75.54 62.22 -16.95
N LEU A 26 -75.85 62.42 -18.23
CA LEU A 26 -75.20 61.69 -19.33
C LEU A 26 -73.69 61.98 -19.38
N ILE A 27 -73.30 63.25 -19.20
CA ILE A 27 -71.89 63.65 -19.13
C ILE A 27 -71.19 62.99 -17.93
N LEU A 28 -71.85 62.94 -16.77
CA LEU A 28 -71.28 62.29 -15.59
C LEU A 28 -71.08 60.78 -15.82
N ARG A 29 -72.06 60.10 -16.43
CA ARG A 29 -71.97 58.68 -16.78
C ARG A 29 -70.91 58.40 -17.84
N TRP A 30 -70.73 59.29 -18.83
CA TRP A 30 -69.65 59.20 -19.81
C TRP A 30 -68.28 59.30 -19.15
N LYS A 31 -68.07 60.29 -18.28
CA LYS A 31 -66.81 60.46 -17.54
C LYS A 31 -66.48 59.25 -16.67
N GLN A 32 -67.48 58.64 -16.05
CA GLN A 32 -67.30 57.39 -15.29
C GLN A 32 -66.90 56.22 -16.19
N TYR A 33 -67.47 56.12 -17.39
CA TYR A 33 -67.09 55.10 -18.36
C TYR A 33 -65.67 55.32 -18.90
N GLU A 34 -65.30 56.56 -19.21
CA GLU A 34 -63.95 56.94 -19.64
C GLU A 34 -62.90 56.61 -18.58
N ALA A 35 -63.17 56.92 -17.31
CA ALA A 35 -62.30 56.54 -16.19
C ALA A 35 -62.18 55.01 -16.03
N TYR A 36 -63.26 54.26 -16.26
CA TYR A 36 -63.22 52.80 -16.26
C TYR A 36 -62.34 52.23 -17.39
N VAL A 37 -62.49 52.76 -18.60
CA VAL A 37 -61.69 52.35 -19.76
C VAL A 37 -60.21 52.67 -19.51
N GLN A 38 -59.89 53.88 -19.04
CA GLN A 38 -58.52 54.27 -18.72
C GLN A 38 -57.89 53.36 -17.65
N ALA A 39 -58.64 52.99 -16.61
CA ALA A 39 -58.18 52.05 -15.58
C ALA A 39 -57.91 50.65 -16.15
N LEU A 40 -58.76 50.16 -17.07
CA LEU A 40 -58.54 48.89 -17.75
C LEU A 40 -57.33 48.91 -18.68
N GLU A 41 -57.15 49.98 -19.44
CA GLU A 41 -56.01 50.17 -20.33
C GLU A 41 -54.70 50.22 -19.54
N GLY A 42 -54.67 50.97 -18.43
CA GLY A 42 -53.51 51.01 -17.52
C GLY A 42 -53.17 49.62 -16.95
N LYS A 43 -54.18 48.88 -16.48
CA LYS A 43 -53.97 47.52 -15.95
C LYS A 43 -53.46 46.56 -17.04
N TYR A 44 -53.96 46.69 -18.27
CA TYR A 44 -53.48 45.89 -19.40
C TYR A 44 -52.02 46.22 -19.74
N THR A 45 -51.63 47.50 -19.75
CA THR A 45 -50.25 47.90 -20.02
C THR A 45 -49.29 47.42 -18.93
N ASP A 46 -49.71 47.49 -17.66
CA ASP A 46 -48.89 47.08 -16.52
C ASP A 46 -48.64 45.56 -16.52
N LEU A 47 -49.69 44.77 -16.73
CA LEU A 47 -49.59 43.32 -16.89
C LEU A 47 -48.74 42.94 -18.09
N ASN A 48 -48.98 43.57 -19.24
CA ASN A 48 -48.26 43.25 -20.47
C ASN A 48 -46.78 43.66 -20.42
N SER A 49 -46.44 44.76 -19.72
CA SER A 49 -45.04 45.16 -19.58
C SER A 49 -44.32 44.27 -18.57
N ASN A 50 -44.82 44.16 -17.33
CA ASN A 50 -44.03 43.57 -16.24
C ASN A 50 -44.02 42.04 -16.26
N ASP A 51 -45.17 41.40 -16.50
CA ASP A 51 -45.24 39.95 -16.45
C ASP A 51 -44.57 39.34 -17.68
N VAL A 52 -44.79 39.91 -18.87
CA VAL A 52 -44.21 39.40 -20.11
C VAL A 52 -42.70 39.61 -20.14
N THR A 53 -42.20 40.77 -19.71
CA THR A 53 -40.74 41.01 -19.66
C THR A 53 -40.07 40.15 -18.59
N GLY A 54 -40.63 40.06 -17.39
CA GLY A 54 -40.10 39.22 -16.31
C GLY A 54 -40.08 37.74 -16.68
N LEU A 55 -41.16 37.22 -17.28
CA LEU A 55 -41.21 35.84 -17.77
C LEU A 55 -40.15 35.60 -18.85
N ARG A 56 -40.00 36.51 -19.81
CA ARG A 56 -39.00 36.39 -20.87
C ARG A 56 -37.57 36.37 -20.32
N GLU A 57 -37.25 37.27 -19.39
CA GLU A 57 -35.93 37.28 -18.74
C GLU A 57 -35.67 35.99 -17.95
N SER A 58 -36.70 35.47 -17.27
CA SER A 58 -36.60 34.21 -16.53
C SER A 58 -36.39 33.01 -17.47
N GLU A 59 -37.06 32.98 -18.62
CA GLU A 59 -36.92 31.97 -19.65
C GLU A 59 -35.50 32.01 -20.24
N GLU A 60 -35.00 33.19 -20.59
CA GLU A 60 -33.66 33.37 -21.14
C GLU A 60 -32.57 32.92 -20.13
N LYS A 61 -32.74 33.24 -18.85
CA LYS A 61 -31.84 32.76 -17.77
C LYS A 61 -31.85 31.24 -17.64
N LEU A 62 -33.03 30.62 -17.61
CA LEU A 62 -33.16 29.17 -17.53
C LEU A 62 -32.53 28.48 -18.75
N LYS A 63 -32.73 29.03 -19.94
CA LYS A 63 -32.14 28.52 -21.19
C LYS A 63 -30.61 28.59 -21.17
N GLN A 64 -30.04 29.70 -20.69
CA GLN A 64 -28.59 29.84 -20.52
C GLN A 64 -28.04 28.84 -19.49
N GLN A 65 -28.72 28.67 -18.36
CA GLN A 65 -28.34 27.69 -17.33
C GLN A 65 -28.37 26.26 -17.87
N GLN A 66 -29.41 25.92 -18.64
CA GLN A 66 -29.53 24.60 -19.27
C GLN A 66 -28.40 24.37 -20.29
N GLN A 67 -28.08 25.37 -21.12
CA GLN A 67 -27.00 25.28 -22.11
C GLN A 67 -25.63 25.08 -21.44
N GLU A 68 -25.36 25.83 -20.38
CA GLU A 68 -24.11 25.71 -19.62
C GLU A 68 -24.03 24.34 -18.91
N SER A 69 -25.14 23.85 -18.36
CA SER A 69 -25.22 22.50 -17.78
C SER A 69 -24.91 21.43 -18.83
N ALA A 70 -25.55 21.50 -20.00
CA ALA A 70 -25.32 20.56 -21.09
C ALA A 70 -23.87 20.61 -21.59
N ARG A 71 -23.26 21.81 -21.67
CA ARG A 71 -21.85 21.96 -22.03
C ARG A 71 -20.93 21.29 -21.01
N ARG A 72 -21.20 21.43 -19.71
CA ARG A 72 -20.42 20.77 -18.64
C ARG A 72 -20.55 19.26 -18.72
N GLU A 73 -21.76 18.76 -18.92
CA GLU A 73 -22.03 17.33 -19.09
C GLU A 73 -21.25 16.75 -20.27
N ASN A 74 -21.27 17.40 -21.42
CA ASN A 74 -20.51 16.95 -22.59
C ASN A 74 -19.00 16.87 -22.33
N ILE A 75 -18.44 17.83 -21.59
CA ILE A 75 -17.02 17.79 -21.20
C ILE A 75 -16.74 16.61 -20.26
N LEU A 76 -17.64 16.35 -19.30
CA LEU A 76 -17.49 15.22 -18.38
C LEU A 76 -17.56 13.88 -19.11
N VAL A 77 -18.48 13.73 -20.07
CA VAL A 77 -18.61 12.52 -20.90
C VAL A 77 -17.33 12.28 -21.70
N MET A 78 -16.78 13.30 -22.36
CA MET A 78 -15.53 13.17 -23.10
C MET A 78 -14.36 12.77 -22.19
N ARG A 79 -14.24 13.39 -21.01
CA ARG A 79 -13.20 13.04 -20.03
C ARG A 79 -13.37 11.63 -19.49
N LEU A 80 -14.59 11.20 -19.24
CA LEU A 80 -14.90 9.85 -18.79
C LEU A 80 -14.49 8.82 -19.84
N ALA A 81 -14.84 9.05 -21.10
CA ALA A 81 -14.44 8.18 -22.21
C ALA A 81 -12.91 8.08 -22.34
N THR A 82 -12.17 9.19 -22.18
CA THR A 82 -10.71 9.16 -22.14
C THR A 82 -10.17 8.32 -20.98
N LYS A 83 -10.76 8.46 -19.79
CA LYS A 83 -10.34 7.67 -18.61
C LYS A 83 -10.66 6.19 -18.75
N GLU A 84 -11.79 5.84 -19.35
CA GLU A 84 -12.15 4.46 -19.67
C GLU A 84 -11.17 3.84 -20.66
N GLN A 85 -10.77 4.60 -21.70
CA GLN A 85 -9.74 4.16 -22.64
C GLN A 85 -8.39 3.92 -21.95
N GLU A 86 -7.90 4.87 -21.14
CA GLU A 86 -6.65 4.72 -20.38
C GLU A 86 -6.67 3.47 -19.47
N MET A 87 -7.82 3.18 -18.84
CA MET A 87 -8.00 2.00 -18.00
C MET A 87 -7.98 0.69 -18.81
N GLN A 88 -8.57 0.68 -20.00
CA GLN A 88 -8.52 -0.46 -20.91
C GLN A 88 -7.08 -0.72 -21.41
N GLU A 89 -6.34 0.34 -21.74
CA GLU A 89 -4.94 0.24 -22.13
C GLU A 89 -4.07 -0.33 -21.00
N CYS A 90 -4.26 0.16 -19.76
CA CYS A 90 -3.57 -0.38 -18.58
C CYS A 90 -3.91 -1.86 -18.35
N THR A 91 -5.19 -2.24 -18.48
CA THR A 91 -5.62 -3.64 -18.37
C THR A 91 -4.93 -4.52 -19.41
N THR A 92 -4.81 -4.04 -20.64
CA THR A 92 -4.11 -4.74 -21.73
C THR A 92 -2.62 -4.91 -21.43
N GLN A 93 -1.95 -3.86 -20.94
CA GLN A 93 -0.54 -3.94 -20.54
C GLN A 93 -0.33 -4.94 -19.40
N ILE A 94 -1.21 -4.97 -18.40
CA ILE A 94 -1.16 -5.94 -17.30
C ILE A 94 -1.32 -7.36 -17.84
N GLN A 95 -2.27 -7.59 -18.75
CA GLN A 95 -2.46 -8.91 -19.36
C GLN A 95 -1.22 -9.36 -20.14
N TYR A 96 -0.63 -8.45 -20.93
CA TYR A 96 0.61 -8.72 -21.65
C TYR A 96 1.75 -9.09 -20.70
N LEU A 97 1.98 -8.30 -19.65
CA LEU A 97 3.02 -8.58 -18.65
C LEU A 97 2.76 -9.90 -17.93
N LYS A 98 1.51 -10.22 -17.59
CA LYS A 98 1.17 -11.53 -17.00
C LYS A 98 1.50 -12.70 -17.92
N GLN A 99 1.30 -12.56 -19.23
CA GLN A 99 1.69 -13.58 -20.21
C GLN A 99 3.22 -13.73 -20.31
N VAL A 100 3.95 -12.61 -20.31
CA VAL A 100 5.43 -12.62 -20.39
C VAL A 100 6.06 -13.14 -19.10
N GLN A 101 5.47 -12.85 -17.94
CA GLN A 101 6.03 -13.17 -16.63
C GLN A 101 5.69 -14.59 -16.13
N GLN A 102 4.70 -15.26 -16.72
CA GLN A 102 4.38 -16.67 -16.44
C GLN A 102 5.06 -17.57 -17.49
N PRO A 103 6.31 -18.02 -17.28
CA PRO A 103 6.86 -19.08 -18.12
C PRO A 103 5.93 -20.28 -18.02
N SER A 104 5.48 -20.80 -19.16
CA SER A 104 4.57 -21.94 -19.14
C SER A 104 5.25 -23.11 -18.42
N VAL A 105 4.47 -23.96 -17.74
CA VAL A 105 5.02 -25.15 -17.06
C VAL A 105 5.87 -26.00 -18.01
N ALA A 106 5.58 -25.97 -19.32
CA ALA A 106 6.38 -26.61 -20.35
C ALA A 106 7.75 -25.93 -20.56
N GLN A 107 7.82 -24.60 -20.59
CA GLN A 107 9.08 -23.85 -20.66
C GLN A 107 9.94 -24.07 -19.40
N LEU A 108 9.31 -24.09 -18.22
CA LEU A 108 9.99 -24.36 -16.96
C LEU A 108 10.56 -25.80 -16.92
N ARG A 109 9.76 -26.77 -17.37
CA ARG A 109 10.22 -28.16 -17.54
C ARG A 109 11.37 -28.22 -18.53
N SER A 110 11.26 -27.59 -19.70
CA SER A 110 12.31 -27.54 -20.72
C SER A 110 13.63 -26.99 -20.17
N ALA A 111 13.59 -25.95 -19.35
CA ALA A 111 14.78 -25.39 -18.70
C ALA A 111 15.39 -26.34 -17.64
N MET A 112 14.57 -27.14 -16.95
CA MET A 112 15.05 -28.18 -16.02
C MET A 112 15.62 -29.41 -16.73
N VAL A 113 15.24 -29.68 -17.98
CA VAL A 113 15.84 -30.76 -18.80
C VAL A 113 17.07 -30.28 -19.57
N ASP A 114 17.40 -28.99 -19.53
CA ASP A 114 18.59 -28.47 -20.19
C ASP A 114 19.88 -28.94 -19.47
N PRO A 115 20.78 -29.66 -20.17
CA PRO A 115 21.99 -30.18 -19.55
C PRO A 115 22.91 -29.10 -18.95
N ALA A 116 22.95 -27.89 -19.53
CA ALA A 116 23.80 -26.81 -19.03
C ALA A 116 23.22 -26.17 -17.75
N ILE A 117 21.91 -26.02 -17.66
CA ILE A 117 21.22 -25.54 -16.46
C ILE A 117 21.36 -26.56 -15.32
N ASN A 118 21.23 -27.86 -15.61
CA ASN A 118 21.45 -28.90 -14.61
C ASN A 118 22.90 -28.89 -14.07
N LEU A 119 23.90 -28.67 -14.94
CA LEU A 119 25.29 -28.53 -14.53
C LEU A 119 25.53 -27.33 -13.59
N LEU A 120 24.89 -26.19 -13.87
CA LEU A 120 24.95 -25.03 -12.98
C LEU A 120 24.33 -25.32 -11.61
N PHE A 121 23.18 -26.00 -11.59
CA PHE A 121 22.53 -26.37 -10.32
C PHE A 121 23.37 -27.36 -9.50
N LEU A 122 23.98 -28.35 -10.16
CA LEU A 122 24.91 -29.28 -9.51
C LEU A 122 26.15 -28.56 -8.97
N LYS A 123 26.70 -27.61 -9.72
CA LYS A 123 27.83 -26.78 -9.27
C LYS A 123 27.45 -25.94 -8.05
N MET A 124 26.31 -25.26 -8.09
CA MET A 124 25.81 -24.47 -6.95
C MET A 124 25.58 -25.35 -5.71
N LYS A 125 25.01 -26.55 -5.90
CA LYS A 125 24.81 -27.50 -4.80
C LYS A 125 26.15 -27.95 -4.20
N SER A 126 27.15 -28.22 -5.04
CA SER A 126 28.50 -28.57 -4.58
C SER A 126 29.18 -27.43 -3.84
N GLU A 127 29.06 -26.19 -4.33
CA GLU A 127 29.62 -25.01 -3.66
C GLU A 127 28.94 -24.77 -2.31
N LEU A 128 27.61 -24.95 -2.23
CA LEU A 128 26.86 -24.83 -0.98
C LEU A 128 27.31 -25.87 0.06
N GLU A 129 27.41 -27.15 -0.32
CA GLU A 129 27.85 -28.19 0.61
C GLU A 129 29.28 -27.92 1.10
N GLN A 130 30.18 -27.51 0.20
CA GLN A 130 31.54 -27.11 0.60
C GLN A 130 31.56 -25.93 1.58
N THR A 131 30.69 -24.93 1.40
CA THR A 131 30.62 -23.81 2.35
C THR A 131 30.06 -24.23 3.71
N LYS A 132 29.11 -25.16 3.72
CA LYS A 132 28.53 -25.73 4.93
C LYS A 132 29.55 -26.57 5.70
N ASP A 133 30.33 -27.40 5.01
CA ASP A 133 31.42 -28.18 5.60
C ASP A 133 32.49 -27.26 6.21
N LYS A 134 32.88 -26.21 5.49
CA LYS A 134 33.82 -25.20 6.00
C LYS A 134 33.27 -24.46 7.22
N LEU A 135 31.97 -24.16 7.22
CA LEU A 135 31.31 -23.54 8.37
C LEU A 135 31.29 -24.48 9.58
N GLU A 136 30.96 -25.75 9.38
CA GLU A 136 30.99 -26.76 10.44
C GLU A 136 32.41 -26.97 10.97
N GLN A 137 33.41 -27.03 10.09
CA GLN A 137 34.81 -27.11 10.48
C GLN A 137 35.24 -25.87 11.29
N ALA A 138 34.95 -24.66 10.80
CA ALA A 138 35.28 -23.42 11.51
C ALA A 138 34.56 -23.33 12.87
N GLN A 139 33.30 -23.80 12.93
CA GLN A 139 32.54 -23.90 14.17
C GLN A 139 33.18 -24.91 15.13
N ASN A 140 33.61 -26.07 14.63
CA ASN A 140 34.29 -27.10 15.41
C ASN A 140 35.64 -26.61 15.93
N GLU A 141 36.42 -25.90 15.12
CA GLU A 141 37.68 -25.28 15.53
C GLU A 141 37.44 -24.23 16.62
N LEU A 142 36.48 -23.31 16.42
CA LEU A 142 36.11 -22.32 17.42
C LEU A 142 35.61 -22.96 18.73
N SER A 143 34.88 -24.08 18.62
CA SER A 143 34.47 -24.87 19.78
C SER A 143 35.65 -25.60 20.44
N ALA A 144 36.67 -26.01 19.68
CA ALA A 144 37.86 -26.66 20.21
C ALA A 144 38.78 -25.69 20.96
N TRP A 145 38.81 -24.41 20.58
CA TRP A 145 39.49 -23.35 21.34
C TRP A 145 38.82 -23.06 22.69
N LYS A 146 37.51 -23.30 22.81
CA LYS A 146 36.85 -23.36 24.12
C LYS A 146 37.13 -24.75 24.68
N PHE A 147 38.09 -24.91 25.59
CA PHE A 147 38.24 -26.16 26.36
C PHE A 147 36.92 -26.51 27.06
N THR A 148 36.04 -27.21 26.35
CA THR A 148 34.73 -27.66 26.80
C THR A 148 34.81 -29.17 26.91
N PRO A 149 34.36 -29.75 28.04
CA PRO A 149 34.59 -31.16 28.36
C PRO A 149 34.02 -32.17 27.34
N ASP A 150 33.14 -31.75 26.42
CA ASP A 150 32.51 -32.60 25.39
C ASP A 150 33.21 -32.61 24.01
N SER A 151 34.32 -31.89 23.84
CA SER A 151 35.04 -31.82 22.55
C SER A 151 35.54 -33.20 22.08
N GLN A 152 35.27 -33.55 20.82
CA GLN A 152 35.77 -34.77 20.17
C GLN A 152 37.31 -34.81 20.08
N THR A 153 37.98 -33.64 20.13
CA THR A 153 39.44 -33.54 20.24
C THR A 153 39.91 -33.94 21.64
N GLY A 154 39.12 -33.64 22.68
CA GLY A 154 39.30 -34.11 24.07
C GLY A 154 39.40 -35.63 24.19
N LYS A 155 38.58 -36.35 23.43
CA LYS A 155 38.56 -37.83 23.41
C LYS A 155 39.77 -38.47 22.70
N LYS A 156 40.49 -37.70 21.85
CA LYS A 156 41.70 -38.15 21.15
C LYS A 156 42.99 -37.79 21.86
N PHE A 157 42.94 -37.07 22.99
CA PHE A 157 44.12 -36.91 23.84
C PHE A 157 44.27 -38.19 24.67
N PRO A 158 45.28 -39.03 24.39
CA PRO A 158 45.51 -40.20 25.23
C PRO A 158 45.84 -39.72 26.64
N PHE A 159 45.30 -40.40 27.65
CA PHE A 159 45.60 -40.24 29.09
C PHE A 159 47.11 -40.08 29.40
N SER A 160 48.00 -40.45 28.47
CA SER A 160 49.43 -40.15 28.45
C SER A 160 49.76 -38.65 28.61
N TRP A 161 49.02 -37.73 27.99
CA TRP A 161 49.32 -36.29 28.08
C TRP A 161 48.94 -35.68 29.43
N LEU A 162 47.80 -36.07 30.00
CA LEU A 162 47.44 -35.69 31.38
C LEU A 162 48.41 -36.28 32.41
N ASN A 163 48.85 -37.53 32.22
CA ASN A 163 49.91 -38.11 33.05
C ASN A 163 51.22 -37.34 32.91
N CYS A 164 51.61 -36.93 31.69
CA CYS A 164 52.84 -36.18 31.46
C CYS A 164 52.82 -34.81 32.17
N ILE A 165 51.72 -34.06 32.05
CA ILE A 165 51.58 -32.75 32.70
C ILE A 165 51.52 -32.91 34.23
N HIS A 166 50.84 -33.95 34.73
CA HIS A 166 50.78 -34.20 36.17
C HIS A 166 52.14 -34.63 36.73
N THR A 167 52.90 -35.48 36.02
CA THR A 167 54.28 -35.81 36.40
C THR A 167 55.20 -34.60 36.39
N HIS A 168 55.06 -33.70 35.41
CA HIS A 168 55.88 -32.49 35.35
C HIS A 168 55.55 -31.49 36.46
N ILE A 169 54.26 -31.28 36.75
CA ILE A 169 53.82 -30.42 37.86
C ILE A 169 54.25 -30.99 39.21
N PHE A 170 54.11 -32.30 39.42
CA PHE A 170 54.55 -32.96 40.65
C PHE A 170 56.07 -32.89 40.81
N PHE A 171 56.83 -33.04 39.73
CA PHE A 171 58.29 -32.94 39.72
C PHE A 171 58.78 -31.51 40.03
N ILE A 172 58.08 -30.48 39.55
CA ILE A 172 58.41 -29.08 39.85
C ILE A 172 58.04 -28.74 41.31
N HIS A 173 56.89 -29.20 41.82
CA HIS A 173 56.52 -28.97 43.22
C HIS A 173 57.45 -29.69 44.21
N LEU A 174 57.87 -30.93 43.95
CA LEU A 174 58.85 -31.64 44.78
C LEU A 174 60.23 -30.96 44.78
N SER A 175 60.60 -30.26 43.72
CA SER A 175 61.87 -29.53 43.63
C SER A 175 61.87 -28.20 44.39
N VAL A 176 60.70 -27.61 44.68
CA VAL A 176 60.57 -26.32 45.36
C VAL A 176 60.48 -26.47 46.88
N ASP A 177 60.03 -27.63 47.39
CA ASP A 177 59.82 -27.87 48.84
C ASP A 177 61.07 -28.38 49.60
N GLY A 178 62.27 -28.16 49.06
CA GLY A 178 63.52 -28.20 49.84
C GLY A 178 63.90 -29.52 50.51
N HIS A 179 63.29 -30.66 50.15
CA HIS A 179 63.65 -31.96 50.73
C HIS A 179 64.85 -32.59 49.98
N LEU A 180 66.05 -32.38 50.52
CA LEU A 180 67.34 -32.96 50.07
C LEU A 180 67.43 -34.51 50.22
N GLY A 181 66.30 -35.21 50.32
CA GLY A 181 66.20 -36.67 50.48
C GLY A 181 65.65 -37.42 49.26
N CYS A 182 65.05 -36.73 48.28
CA CYS A 182 64.33 -37.42 47.19
C CYS A 182 65.21 -37.92 46.03
N PHE A 183 66.47 -37.46 45.93
CA PHE A 183 67.40 -37.95 44.91
C PHE A 183 67.90 -39.39 45.17
N HIS A 184 67.87 -39.87 46.41
CA HIS A 184 68.31 -41.25 46.70
C HIS A 184 67.24 -42.31 46.41
N LEU A 185 65.94 -42.00 46.54
CA LEU A 185 64.86 -42.96 46.24
C LEU A 185 64.69 -43.22 44.73
N LEU A 186 64.91 -42.21 43.88
CA LEU A 186 64.81 -42.38 42.43
C LEU A 186 65.93 -43.28 41.86
N VAL A 187 67.12 -43.21 42.44
CA VAL A 187 68.28 -44.06 42.09
C VAL A 187 68.05 -45.51 42.54
N ILE A 188 67.42 -45.73 43.71
CA ILE A 188 67.12 -47.09 44.21
C ILE A 188 66.03 -47.77 43.37
N VAL A 189 64.95 -47.06 42.99
CA VAL A 189 63.88 -47.66 42.16
C VAL A 189 64.33 -47.90 40.72
N SER A 190 65.16 -47.01 40.16
CA SER A 190 65.74 -47.21 38.82
C SER A 190 66.67 -48.41 38.76
N ASN A 191 67.42 -48.70 39.83
CA ASN A 191 68.27 -49.89 39.91
C ASN A 191 67.45 -51.19 40.08
N VAL A 192 66.35 -51.18 40.84
CA VAL A 192 65.45 -52.35 40.97
C VAL A 192 64.72 -52.68 39.67
N VAL A 193 64.32 -51.68 38.86
CA VAL A 193 63.67 -51.90 37.56
C VAL A 193 64.66 -52.40 36.50
N VAL A 194 65.87 -51.84 36.44
CA VAL A 194 66.91 -52.32 35.51
C VAL A 194 67.39 -53.74 35.85
N ASN A 195 67.41 -54.11 37.13
CA ASN A 195 67.85 -55.44 37.58
C ASN A 195 66.73 -56.52 37.60
N ARG A 196 65.48 -56.18 37.24
CA ARG A 196 64.39 -57.16 36.98
C ARG A 196 64.17 -57.43 35.49
N GLY A 197 64.86 -56.73 34.58
CA GLY A 197 64.79 -56.96 33.12
C GLY A 197 65.84 -57.94 32.57
N VAL A 198 66.72 -58.49 33.42
CA VAL A 198 67.77 -59.45 33.04
C VAL A 198 67.57 -60.76 33.83
N GLN A 199 66.44 -61.43 33.63
CA GLN A 199 66.38 -62.88 33.81
C GLN A 199 65.24 -63.51 33.00
N VAL A 200 65.64 -64.48 32.18
CA VAL A 200 64.86 -65.53 31.49
C VAL A 200 64.28 -65.17 30.11
N SER A 201 65.18 -65.25 29.12
CA SER A 201 64.93 -65.91 27.84
C SER A 201 64.57 -67.38 28.05
N PHE A 202 63.49 -67.86 27.42
CA PHE A 202 63.43 -69.03 26.54
C PHE A 202 62.14 -68.95 25.71
#